data_AF-A0A3D1P8P2-F1
#
_entry.id   AF-A0A3D1P8P2-F1
#
_cell.length_a   1.000
_cell.length_b   1.000
_cell.length_c   1.000
_cell.angle_alpha   90.00
_cell.angle_beta   90.00
_cell.angle_gamma   90.00
#
_symmetry.space_group_name_H-M   'P 1'
#
loop_
_entity.id
_entity.type
_entity.pdbx_description
1 polymer ?
#
loop_
_entity_poly.entity_id
_entity_poly.type
_entity_poly.pdbx_seq_one_letter_code
_entity_poly.pdbx_strand_id
1 'polypeptide(L)'
;MTIQRKYQLPNCTLLLEGLSENINASQVPEVRPVMSILVSAECKLASKQILSGGRDFFESLVTAVSGYAQEFLSQVPHAEAHNKESGLVQLQKIDANRHRLIVQPEIQPEPEHGNANMTPVPTEIDLTTVQLFDLVEAVDQFFADSRTLPDLSLELSPVSKRFTRSGQQLVQQAVPATVGASSLALAAIAFFLVPVPEVRPPQPQPQSRSAQSTSLATAPAITDPSQLVALNQKLYDQLKPAWKPQPGVKDLVYRVGVAADGKIKGYVAVNDAANAQAQQTPLPSLLAKPTTTSKTAPEPLAQFRVVFANNDVQVQPWSAKK
;
A
#
# COMPACT_ATOMS: atom_id res chain seq x y z
N MET A 1 37.81 -21.02 -3.52
CA MET A 1 38.85 -20.05 -3.06
C MET A 1 38.21 -19.09 -2.06
N THR A 2 38.96 -18.59 -1.07
CA THR A 2 38.45 -17.54 -0.17
C THR A 2 38.35 -16.22 -0.92
N ILE A 3 37.24 -15.51 -0.74
CA ILE A 3 36.99 -14.20 -1.33
C ILE A 3 36.36 -13.28 -0.27
N GLN A 4 36.51 -11.98 -0.45
CA GLN A 4 36.03 -10.97 0.48
C GLN A 4 35.17 -9.92 -0.22
N ARG A 5 34.14 -9.45 0.50
CA ARG A 5 33.23 -8.39 0.08
C ARG A 5 33.22 -7.31 1.13
N LYS A 6 33.28 -6.05 0.69
CA LYS A 6 33.33 -4.89 1.58
C LYS A 6 32.32 -3.86 1.12
N TYR A 7 31.42 -3.47 2.01
CA TYR A 7 30.45 -2.39 1.84
C TYR A 7 30.83 -1.30 2.84
N GLN A 8 31.23 -0.12 2.34
CA GLN A 8 31.86 0.91 3.16
C GLN A 8 31.11 2.23 3.05
N LEU A 9 30.59 2.66 4.20
CA LEU A 9 29.91 3.93 4.43
C LEU A 9 30.72 4.75 5.46
N PRO A 10 30.43 6.05 5.65
CA PRO A 10 31.20 6.90 6.57
C PRO A 10 31.26 6.37 8.01
N ASN A 11 30.14 5.83 8.54
CA ASN A 11 30.08 5.33 9.91
C ASN A 11 29.86 3.82 10.04
N CYS A 12 29.80 3.10 8.93
CA CYS A 12 29.60 1.65 8.91
C CYS A 12 30.49 0.99 7.86
N THR A 13 31.13 -0.12 8.20
CA THR A 13 31.78 -1.00 7.23
C THR A 13 31.35 -2.43 7.49
N LEU A 14 30.72 -3.04 6.50
CA LEU A 14 30.36 -4.45 6.49
C LEU A 14 31.37 -5.23 5.66
N LEU A 15 31.98 -6.24 6.25
CA LEU A 15 33.01 -7.08 5.66
C LEU A 15 32.56 -8.53 5.71
N LEU A 16 32.40 -9.16 4.55
CA LEU A 16 32.01 -10.56 4.43
C LEU A 16 33.17 -11.35 3.85
N GLU A 17 33.60 -12.38 4.55
CA GLU A 17 34.59 -13.34 4.08
C GLU A 17 33.90 -14.68 3.85
N GLY A 18 34.18 -15.29 2.71
CA GLY A 18 33.47 -16.49 2.28
C GLY A 18 34.20 -17.29 1.22
N LEU A 19 33.60 -18.42 0.85
CA LEU A 19 34.12 -19.30 -0.19
C LEU A 19 33.36 -19.07 -1.50
N SER A 20 34.11 -19.15 -2.60
CA SER A 20 33.57 -19.18 -3.96
C SER A 20 33.58 -20.59 -4.54
N GLU A 21 32.46 -20.97 -5.14
CA GLU A 21 32.29 -22.17 -5.96
C GLU A 21 32.56 -21.83 -7.43
N ASN A 22 33.82 -21.85 -7.84
CA ASN A 22 34.17 -21.83 -9.26
C ASN A 22 34.48 -23.24 -9.72
N ILE A 23 33.54 -23.87 -10.43
CA ILE A 23 33.71 -25.20 -11.06
C ILE A 23 34.43 -25.09 -12.43
N ASN A 24 34.47 -23.91 -13.06
CA ASN A 24 35.08 -23.73 -14.39
C ASN A 24 35.93 -22.45 -14.49
N ALA A 25 37.14 -22.49 -13.92
CA ALA A 25 38.14 -21.41 -14.01
C ALA A 25 38.92 -21.45 -15.35
N SER A 26 38.22 -21.54 -16.47
CA SER A 26 38.84 -21.46 -17.80
C SER A 26 37.85 -20.81 -18.75
N GLN A 27 38.05 -19.51 -19.03
CA GLN A 27 37.80 -18.82 -20.32
C GLN A 27 37.17 -17.41 -20.27
N VAL A 28 36.85 -16.79 -19.11
CA VAL A 28 36.44 -15.37 -19.10
C VAL A 28 37.04 -14.60 -17.90
N PRO A 29 37.97 -13.65 -18.11
CA PRO A 29 38.65 -12.92 -17.02
C PRO A 29 37.80 -11.87 -16.28
N GLU A 30 36.57 -11.57 -16.75
CA GLU A 30 35.82 -10.38 -16.31
C GLU A 30 34.70 -10.67 -15.31
N VAL A 31 34.46 -11.93 -14.94
CA VAL A 31 33.32 -12.28 -14.07
C VAL A 31 33.77 -12.36 -12.61
N ARG A 32 33.31 -11.39 -11.81
CA ARG A 32 33.49 -11.39 -10.34
C ARG A 32 32.95 -12.72 -9.76
N PRO A 33 33.75 -13.49 -8.99
CA PRO A 33 33.35 -14.80 -8.48
C PRO A 33 32.17 -14.69 -7.51
N VAL A 34 31.30 -15.70 -7.47
CA VAL A 34 30.14 -15.75 -6.55
C VAL A 34 30.60 -16.24 -5.17
N MET A 35 30.13 -15.60 -4.10
CA MET A 35 30.27 -16.12 -2.73
C MET A 35 29.02 -16.89 -2.36
N SER A 36 29.09 -18.21 -2.25
CA SER A 36 27.95 -19.06 -1.83
C SER A 36 27.97 -19.37 -0.34
N ILE A 37 29.15 -19.46 0.26
CA ILE A 37 29.33 -19.82 1.67
C ILE A 37 29.95 -18.64 2.43
N LEU A 38 29.32 -18.22 3.53
CA LEU A 38 29.87 -17.22 4.45
C LEU A 38 30.70 -17.91 5.54
N VAL A 39 31.95 -17.50 5.68
CA VAL A 39 32.85 -17.96 6.75
C VAL A 39 32.81 -17.01 7.94
N SER A 40 32.82 -15.71 7.66
CA SER A 40 32.81 -14.67 8.70
C SER A 40 32.13 -13.40 8.18
N ALA A 41 31.37 -12.75 9.05
CA ALA A 41 30.87 -11.40 8.86
C ALA A 41 31.40 -10.49 9.96
N GLU A 42 31.94 -9.34 9.58
CA GLU A 42 32.30 -8.26 10.49
C GLU A 42 31.50 -7.00 10.15
N CYS A 43 30.89 -6.38 11.16
CA CYS A 43 30.27 -5.07 11.08
C CYS A 43 31.05 -4.10 11.99
N LYS A 44 31.73 -3.14 11.37
CA LYS A 44 32.50 -2.09 12.05
C LYS A 44 31.67 -0.83 12.09
N LEU A 45 31.40 -0.34 13.30
CA LEU A 45 30.66 0.89 13.53
C LEU A 45 31.63 1.99 13.96
N ALA A 46 31.29 3.25 13.70
CA ALA A 46 32.14 4.40 14.02
C ALA A 46 32.54 4.50 15.52
N SER A 47 31.83 3.82 16.42
CA SER A 47 32.17 3.69 17.85
C SER A 47 33.43 2.85 18.13
N LYS A 48 34.15 2.38 17.09
CA LYS A 48 35.29 1.45 17.14
C LYS A 48 34.94 0.05 17.66
N GLN A 49 33.67 -0.23 17.89
CA GLN A 49 33.19 -1.57 18.22
C GLN A 49 33.04 -2.36 16.92
N ILE A 50 33.61 -3.57 16.94
CA ILE A 50 33.54 -4.53 15.84
C ILE A 50 32.62 -5.63 16.31
N LEU A 51 31.50 -5.80 15.61
CA LEU A 51 30.64 -6.95 15.77
C LEU A 51 31.07 -8.00 14.75
N SER A 52 31.20 -9.25 15.18
CA SER A 52 31.62 -10.33 14.30
C SER A 52 30.85 -11.61 14.61
N GLY A 53 30.61 -12.42 13.59
CA GLY A 53 30.01 -13.73 13.75
C GLY A 53 29.92 -14.49 12.43
N GLY A 54 29.31 -15.68 12.49
CA GLY A 54 29.07 -16.52 11.31
C GLY A 54 27.83 -16.10 10.52
N ARG A 55 27.27 -17.06 9.78
CA ARG A 55 26.05 -16.87 8.99
C ARG A 55 24.87 -16.45 9.84
N ASP A 56 24.60 -17.14 10.94
CA ASP A 56 23.43 -16.87 11.78
C ASP A 56 23.45 -15.45 12.37
N PHE A 57 24.63 -14.99 12.80
CA PHE A 57 24.83 -13.60 13.22
C PHE A 57 24.48 -12.62 12.09
N PHE A 58 24.99 -12.87 10.88
CA PHE A 58 24.77 -11.99 9.75
C PHE A 58 23.31 -11.96 9.29
N GLU A 59 22.65 -13.12 9.21
CA GLU A 59 21.22 -13.23 8.89
C GLU A 59 20.36 -12.48 9.92
N SER A 60 20.69 -12.65 11.20
CA SER A 60 20.03 -11.95 12.29
C SER A 60 20.25 -10.44 12.21
N LEU A 61 21.47 -9.99 11.89
CA LEU A 61 21.81 -8.59 11.70
C LEU A 61 20.98 -7.96 10.57
N VAL A 62 20.98 -8.54 9.37
CA VAL A 62 20.25 -7.97 8.23
C VAL A 62 18.75 -7.95 8.49
N THR A 63 18.21 -9.00 9.12
CA THR A 63 16.79 -9.09 9.49
C THR A 63 16.41 -8.01 10.50
N ALA A 64 17.20 -7.85 11.57
CA ALA A 64 16.95 -6.85 12.60
C ALA A 64 17.06 -5.42 12.06
N VAL A 65 18.07 -5.14 11.23
CA VAL A 65 18.30 -3.81 10.63
C VAL A 65 17.14 -3.43 9.71
N SER A 66 16.76 -4.31 8.79
CA SER A 66 15.68 -4.01 7.84
C SER A 66 14.32 -3.91 8.53
N GLY A 67 14.01 -4.80 9.48
CA GLY A 67 12.77 -4.74 10.26
C GLY A 67 12.66 -3.45 11.08
N TYR A 68 13.76 -3.05 11.74
CA TYR A 68 13.80 -1.81 12.51
C TYR A 68 13.67 -0.57 11.62
N ALA A 69 14.34 -0.55 10.46
CA ALA A 69 14.25 0.55 9.51
C ALA A 69 12.82 0.74 8.98
N GLN A 70 12.12 -0.35 8.69
CA GLN A 70 10.72 -0.29 8.25
C GLN A 70 9.81 0.33 9.30
N GLU A 71 9.93 -0.09 10.56
CA GLU A 71 9.16 0.49 11.66
C GLU A 71 9.50 1.97 11.86
N PHE A 72 10.79 2.30 11.89
CA PHE A 72 11.26 3.66 12.13
C PHE A 72 10.82 4.64 11.04
N LEU A 73 10.91 4.23 9.77
CA LEU A 73 10.51 5.04 8.62
C LEU A 73 9.00 5.10 8.42
N SER A 74 8.27 4.00 8.68
CA SER A 74 6.82 3.98 8.52
C SER A 74 6.05 4.59 9.69
N GLN A 75 6.69 4.73 10.86
CA GLN A 75 6.03 5.07 12.14
C GLN A 75 4.93 4.08 12.55
N VAL A 76 4.91 2.89 11.93
CA VAL A 76 3.96 1.83 12.25
C VAL A 76 4.67 0.78 13.10
N PRO A 77 4.16 0.46 14.31
CA PRO A 77 4.75 -0.57 15.14
C PRO A 77 4.79 -1.91 14.41
N HIS A 78 5.95 -2.54 14.33
CA HIS A 78 6.11 -3.85 13.71
C HIS A 78 6.33 -4.89 14.82
N ALA A 79 5.27 -5.64 15.12
CA ALA A 79 5.30 -6.67 16.17
C ALA A 79 6.32 -7.79 15.89
N GLU A 80 6.62 -8.05 14.61
CA GLU A 80 7.59 -9.07 14.18
C GLU A 80 9.03 -8.60 14.37
N ALA A 81 9.33 -7.30 14.19
CA ALA A 81 10.63 -6.72 14.52
C ALA A 81 10.96 -6.78 16.03
N HIS A 82 9.93 -6.95 16.87
CA HIS A 82 10.02 -7.07 18.32
C HIS A 82 9.85 -8.50 18.83
N ASN A 83 9.77 -9.50 17.95
CA ASN A 83 9.65 -10.89 18.40
C ASN A 83 10.97 -11.33 19.06
N LYS A 84 10.97 -11.27 20.39
CA LYS A 84 12.11 -11.58 21.28
C LYS A 84 12.55 -13.03 21.25
N GLU A 85 11.83 -13.94 20.59
CA GLU A 85 11.98 -15.36 20.87
C GLU A 85 13.26 -16.01 20.30
N SER A 86 14.02 -15.45 19.35
CA SER A 86 15.25 -16.15 18.88
C SER A 86 16.35 -15.32 18.17
N GLY A 87 16.21 -14.00 17.99
CA GLY A 87 17.19 -13.23 17.21
C GLY A 87 18.51 -12.95 17.96
N LEU A 88 19.65 -13.44 17.43
CA LEU A 88 21.00 -13.07 17.90
C LEU A 88 21.24 -11.55 17.91
N VAL A 89 20.56 -10.78 17.06
CA VAL A 89 20.69 -9.32 16.95
C VAL A 89 19.33 -8.67 17.12
N GLN A 90 19.27 -7.58 17.89
CA GLN A 90 18.06 -6.80 18.12
C GLN A 90 18.35 -5.31 18.00
N LEU A 91 17.35 -4.55 17.53
CA LEU A 91 17.40 -3.09 17.48
C LEU A 91 16.21 -2.49 18.23
N GLN A 92 16.49 -1.49 19.06
CA GLN A 92 15.50 -0.83 19.90
C GLN A 92 15.65 0.69 19.81
N LYS A 93 14.53 1.42 19.89
CA LYS A 93 14.55 2.88 19.98
C LYS A 93 14.79 3.32 21.42
N ILE A 94 15.81 4.14 21.67
CA ILE A 94 16.07 4.74 22.99
C ILE A 94 15.36 6.08 23.10
N ASP A 95 15.60 6.97 22.13
CA ASP A 95 15.00 8.30 22.06
C ASP A 95 14.74 8.70 20.60
N ALA A 96 14.50 9.98 20.32
CA ALA A 96 14.23 10.46 18.97
C ALA A 96 15.39 10.21 17.98
N ASN A 97 16.64 10.33 18.44
CA ASN A 97 17.84 10.28 17.60
C ASN A 97 18.86 9.20 18.03
N ARG A 98 18.51 8.36 19.01
CA ARG A 98 19.35 7.28 19.54
C ARG A 98 18.65 5.94 19.47
N HIS A 99 19.42 4.96 19.03
CA HIS A 99 18.98 3.59 18.79
C HIS A 99 19.97 2.65 19.48
N ARG A 100 19.52 1.50 19.95
CA ARG A 100 20.36 0.50 20.59
C ARG A 100 20.37 -0.76 19.75
N LEU A 101 21.57 -1.17 19.32
CA LEU A 101 21.84 -2.47 18.72
C LEU A 101 22.33 -3.41 19.82
N ILE A 102 21.67 -4.53 20.00
CA ILE A 102 21.99 -5.54 21.01
C ILE A 102 22.39 -6.81 20.27
N VAL A 103 23.56 -7.36 20.57
CA VAL A 103 24.04 -8.63 20.02
C VAL A 103 24.19 -9.63 21.16
N GLN A 104 23.43 -10.72 21.06
CA GLN A 104 23.51 -11.85 21.97
C GLN A 104 24.76 -12.67 21.64
N PRO A 105 25.48 -13.16 22.65
CA PRO A 105 26.58 -14.09 22.44
C PRO A 105 26.05 -15.41 21.89
N GLU A 106 26.73 -15.94 20.88
CA GLU A 106 26.43 -17.25 20.29
C GLU A 106 26.76 -18.34 21.34
N ILE A 107 25.74 -19.06 21.83
CA ILE A 107 25.93 -20.11 22.83
C ILE A 107 26.60 -21.30 22.13
N GLN A 108 27.91 -21.44 22.28
CA GLN A 108 28.60 -22.68 21.93
C GLN A 108 28.20 -23.75 22.96
N PRO A 109 27.80 -24.97 22.56
CA PRO A 109 27.58 -26.05 23.51
C PRO A 109 28.91 -26.35 24.22
N GLU A 110 28.91 -26.20 25.55
CA GLU A 110 30.12 -26.32 26.38
C GLU A 110 30.80 -27.70 26.20
N PRO A 111 32.15 -27.75 26.17
CA PRO A 111 32.86 -29.00 26.41
C PRO A 111 32.64 -29.42 27.87
N GLU A 112 32.32 -30.69 28.09
CA GLU A 112 31.75 -31.24 29.34
C GLU A 112 32.58 -31.06 30.64
N HIS A 113 33.72 -30.38 30.64
CA HIS A 113 34.60 -30.29 31.80
C HIS A 113 35.29 -28.92 31.91
N GLY A 114 34.82 -28.03 32.80
CA GLY A 114 35.65 -26.94 33.30
C GLY A 114 34.95 -25.65 33.76
N ASN A 115 34.64 -25.59 35.06
CA ASN A 115 34.68 -24.41 35.95
C ASN A 115 34.08 -23.05 35.51
N ALA A 116 33.02 -22.68 36.25
CA ALA A 116 32.62 -21.33 36.68
C ALA A 116 32.02 -20.35 35.66
N ASN A 117 30.67 -20.36 35.62
CA ASN A 117 29.79 -19.18 35.75
C ASN A 117 30.25 -17.87 35.07
N MET A 118 30.43 -17.88 33.75
CA MET A 118 30.36 -16.64 32.98
C MET A 118 29.08 -16.69 32.14
N THR A 119 27.96 -16.20 32.70
CA THR A 119 26.79 -15.88 31.88
C THR A 119 27.25 -14.89 30.81
N PRO A 120 27.19 -15.25 29.52
CA PRO A 120 27.76 -14.42 28.49
C PRO A 120 26.91 -13.14 28.35
N VAL A 121 27.56 -11.99 28.48
CA VAL A 121 26.88 -10.68 28.55
C VAL A 121 26.58 -10.18 27.12
N PRO A 122 25.33 -9.76 26.82
CA PRO A 122 25.00 -9.14 25.55
C PRO A 122 25.85 -7.90 25.25
N THR A 123 26.27 -7.73 24.00
CA THR A 123 26.96 -6.53 23.56
C THR A 123 25.92 -5.47 23.16
N GLU A 124 25.88 -4.35 23.87
CA GLU A 124 24.98 -3.23 23.56
C GLU A 124 25.77 -2.06 22.92
N ILE A 125 25.25 -1.55 21.80
CA ILE A 125 25.85 -0.46 21.04
C ILE A 125 24.78 0.61 20.80
N ASP A 126 25.04 1.82 21.29
CA ASP A 126 24.17 2.96 21.04
C ASP A 126 24.58 3.66 19.73
N LEU A 127 23.64 3.77 18.80
CA LEU A 127 23.78 4.38 17.48
C LEU A 127 23.04 5.71 17.43
N THR A 128 23.63 6.70 16.77
CA THR A 128 22.89 7.88 16.28
C THR A 128 22.03 7.50 15.06
N THR A 129 21.02 8.29 14.74
CA THR A 129 20.21 8.08 13.52
C THR A 129 21.04 8.09 12.24
N VAL A 130 22.10 8.90 12.16
CA VAL A 130 23.02 8.89 11.01
C VAL A 130 23.76 7.56 10.90
N GLN A 131 24.27 7.04 12.03
CA GLN A 131 24.95 5.73 12.07
C GLN A 131 24.00 4.58 11.74
N LEU A 132 22.75 4.65 12.19
CA LEU A 132 21.71 3.70 11.82
C LEU A 132 21.47 3.70 10.30
N PHE A 133 21.34 4.88 9.69
CA PHE A 133 21.11 4.95 8.24
C PHE A 133 22.32 4.47 7.42
N ASP A 134 23.54 4.73 7.86
CA ASP A 134 24.73 4.14 7.21
C ASP A 134 24.74 2.60 7.32
N LEU A 135 24.25 2.04 8.43
CA LEU A 135 24.10 0.59 8.59
C LEU A 135 23.00 0.01 7.68
N VAL A 136 21.84 0.68 7.58
CA VAL A 136 20.75 0.31 6.67
C VAL A 136 21.24 0.31 5.22
N GLU A 137 21.92 1.39 4.82
CA GLU A 137 22.49 1.52 3.47
C GLU A 137 23.53 0.42 3.19
N ALA A 138 24.37 0.05 4.16
CA ALA A 138 25.32 -1.05 3.99
C ALA A 138 24.61 -2.40 3.75
N VAL A 139 23.48 -2.65 4.44
CA VAL A 139 22.65 -3.84 4.25
C VAL A 139 21.96 -3.81 2.89
N ASP A 140 21.44 -2.65 2.47
CA ASP A 140 20.80 -2.49 1.16
C ASP A 140 21.81 -2.71 0.01
N GLN A 141 23.04 -2.19 0.14
CA GLN A 141 24.12 -2.45 -0.81
C GLN A 141 24.50 -3.94 -0.87
N PHE A 142 24.46 -4.65 0.26
CA PHE A 142 24.65 -6.10 0.28
C PHE A 142 23.54 -6.81 -0.52
N PHE A 143 22.26 -6.49 -0.31
CA PHE A 143 21.16 -7.11 -1.06
C PHE A 143 21.16 -6.73 -2.56
N ALA A 144 21.71 -5.58 -2.91
CA ALA A 144 21.93 -5.20 -4.31
C ALA A 144 23.05 -6.04 -4.98
N ASP A 145 23.95 -6.66 -4.20
CA ASP A 145 25.04 -7.51 -4.71
C ASP A 145 24.58 -8.96 -4.95
N SER A 146 23.96 -9.19 -6.10
CA SER A 146 23.53 -10.53 -6.58
C SER A 146 24.62 -11.62 -6.63
N ARG A 147 25.90 -11.28 -6.42
CA ARG A 147 27.04 -12.20 -6.42
C ARG A 147 27.54 -12.53 -5.01
N THR A 148 26.85 -12.08 -3.96
CA THR A 148 27.24 -12.32 -2.57
C THR A 148 26.08 -12.94 -1.81
N LEU A 149 26.21 -14.21 -1.44
CA LEU A 149 25.18 -15.00 -0.76
C LEU A 149 23.83 -14.93 -1.46
N PRO A 150 23.73 -15.39 -2.73
CA PRO A 150 22.49 -15.31 -3.50
C PRO A 150 21.33 -16.09 -2.87
N ASP A 151 21.64 -17.08 -2.02
CA ASP A 151 20.65 -17.87 -1.29
C ASP A 151 20.12 -17.16 -0.04
N LEU A 152 20.73 -16.03 0.37
CA LEU A 152 20.23 -15.22 1.47
C LEU A 152 19.22 -14.20 0.96
N SER A 153 17.93 -14.52 1.11
CA SER A 153 16.83 -13.62 0.78
C SER A 153 16.16 -13.09 2.05
N LEU A 154 15.87 -11.78 2.06
CA LEU A 154 15.12 -11.15 3.13
C LEU A 154 13.62 -11.24 2.85
N GLU A 155 12.88 -12.05 3.62
CA GLU A 155 11.41 -12.12 3.51
C GLU A 155 10.76 -10.93 4.24
N LEU A 156 10.79 -9.75 3.60
CA LEU A 156 10.12 -8.56 4.12
C LEU A 156 8.61 -8.63 3.87
N SER A 157 7.83 -8.90 4.92
CA SER A 157 6.37 -8.87 4.85
C SER A 157 5.82 -7.44 4.94
N PRO A 158 4.89 -7.04 4.06
CA PRO A 158 4.31 -5.69 4.11
C PRO A 158 3.54 -5.46 5.42
N VAL A 159 3.83 -4.34 6.09
CA VAL A 159 3.21 -3.99 7.37
C VAL A 159 1.69 -3.84 7.19
N SER A 160 0.94 -4.73 7.84
CA SER A 160 -0.52 -4.75 7.70
C SER A 160 -1.18 -3.46 8.23
N LYS A 161 -2.11 -2.89 7.44
CA LYS A 161 -2.84 -1.63 7.76
C LYS A 161 -3.62 -1.64 9.07
N ARG A 162 -3.79 -2.80 9.71
CA ARG A 162 -4.42 -2.93 11.04
C ARG A 162 -3.58 -2.30 12.16
N PHE A 163 -2.26 -2.17 11.99
CA PHE A 163 -1.36 -1.59 12.98
C PHE A 163 -1.23 -0.06 12.90
N THR A 164 -1.73 0.58 11.83
CA THR A 164 -1.72 2.06 11.72
C THR A 164 -2.82 2.75 12.52
N ARG A 165 -3.72 2.00 13.16
CA ARG A 165 -4.94 2.54 13.81
C ARG A 165 -4.98 2.37 15.33
N SER A 166 -3.97 1.74 15.92
CA SER A 166 -3.97 1.34 17.32
C SER A 166 -2.89 2.10 18.08
N GLY A 167 -3.21 3.28 18.60
CA GLY A 167 -2.25 3.98 19.48
C GLY A 167 -2.69 5.29 20.11
N GLN A 168 -3.55 6.09 19.47
CA GLN A 168 -3.67 7.51 19.90
C GLN A 168 -5.07 8.12 20.04
N GLN A 169 -6.17 7.36 19.96
CA GLN A 169 -7.52 7.98 20.02
C GLN A 169 -8.46 7.52 21.14
N LEU A 170 -8.09 6.57 21.99
CA LEU A 170 -9.04 6.04 22.99
C LEU A 170 -9.09 6.80 24.32
N VAL A 171 -8.16 7.72 24.61
CA VAL A 171 -8.15 8.45 25.91
C VAL A 171 -8.67 9.90 25.81
N GLN A 172 -8.77 10.49 24.62
CA GLN A 172 -9.31 11.87 24.45
C GLN A 172 -10.72 11.95 23.85
N GLN A 173 -11.35 10.84 23.49
CA GLN A 173 -12.69 10.84 22.87
C GLN A 173 -13.88 10.90 23.87
N ALA A 174 -13.64 11.14 25.16
CA ALA A 174 -14.71 11.18 26.16
C ALA A 174 -15.36 12.56 26.40
N VAL A 175 -14.81 13.65 25.83
CA VAL A 175 -15.37 15.00 26.02
C VAL A 175 -16.65 15.27 25.18
N PRO A 176 -16.84 14.75 23.95
CA PRO A 176 -18.06 15.03 23.18
C PRO A 176 -19.31 14.28 23.70
N ALA A 177 -19.12 13.19 24.44
CA ALA A 177 -20.22 12.31 24.85
C ALA A 177 -21.08 12.91 25.98
N THR A 178 -20.55 13.80 26.82
CA THR A 178 -21.29 14.38 27.94
C THR A 178 -22.24 15.51 27.53
N VAL A 179 -22.02 16.14 26.37
CA VAL A 179 -22.93 17.18 25.83
C VAL A 179 -24.10 16.55 25.06
N GLY A 180 -23.90 15.38 24.43
CA GLY A 180 -24.94 14.71 23.64
C GLY A 180 -26.08 14.13 24.47
N ALA A 181 -25.78 13.55 25.64
CA ALA A 181 -26.78 12.83 26.45
C ALA A 181 -27.87 13.75 27.04
N SER A 182 -27.52 14.98 27.43
CA SER A 182 -28.48 15.95 27.98
C SER A 182 -29.41 16.55 26.92
N SER A 183 -28.94 16.70 25.68
CA SER A 183 -29.78 17.20 24.56
C SER A 183 -30.88 16.20 24.14
N LEU A 184 -30.62 14.90 24.25
CA LEU A 184 -31.55 13.85 23.81
C LEU A 184 -32.77 13.70 24.75
N ALA A 185 -32.58 13.90 26.06
CA ALA A 185 -33.67 13.83 27.04
C ALA A 185 -34.71 14.95 26.84
N LEU A 186 -34.27 16.18 26.54
CA LEU A 186 -35.19 17.30 26.27
C LEU A 186 -35.92 17.15 24.92
N ALA A 187 -35.25 16.61 23.90
CA ALA A 187 -35.89 16.36 22.60
C ALA A 187 -36.97 15.28 22.68
N ALA A 188 -36.76 14.20 23.46
CA ALA A 188 -37.74 13.13 23.62
C ALA A 188 -39.07 13.60 24.24
N ILE A 189 -39.01 14.52 25.21
CA ILE A 189 -40.22 15.10 25.83
C ILE A 189 -40.96 16.00 24.83
N ALA A 190 -40.23 16.79 24.04
CA ALA A 190 -40.84 17.65 23.03
C ALA A 190 -41.55 16.84 21.92
N PHE A 191 -40.95 15.75 21.44
CA PHE A 191 -41.56 14.91 20.39
C PHE A 191 -42.77 14.09 20.86
N PHE A 192 -42.96 13.86 22.17
CA PHE A 192 -44.15 13.18 22.68
C PHE A 192 -45.41 14.06 22.62
N LEU A 193 -45.25 15.39 22.64
CA LEU A 193 -46.35 16.36 22.58
C LEU A 193 -46.64 16.87 21.16
N VAL A 194 -45.82 16.51 20.18
CA VAL A 194 -46.04 16.86 18.77
C VAL A 194 -46.97 15.82 18.15
N PRO A 195 -48.14 16.24 17.59
CA PRO A 195 -49.02 15.33 16.88
C PRO A 195 -48.25 14.65 15.74
N VAL A 196 -48.31 13.32 15.69
CA VAL A 196 -47.54 12.51 14.74
C VAL A 196 -47.84 12.99 13.32
N PRO A 197 -46.83 13.51 12.59
CA PRO A 197 -47.04 13.99 11.23
C PRO A 197 -47.43 12.83 10.32
N GLU A 198 -48.39 13.09 9.44
CA GLU A 198 -48.91 12.13 8.48
C GLU A 198 -47.75 11.63 7.58
N VAL A 199 -47.48 10.32 7.64
CA VAL A 199 -46.37 9.68 6.93
C VAL A 199 -46.66 9.74 5.43
N ARG A 200 -46.08 10.73 4.73
CA ARG A 200 -45.96 10.64 3.27
C ARG A 200 -44.94 9.55 2.94
N PRO A 201 -45.27 8.57 2.09
CA PRO A 201 -44.34 7.55 1.66
C PRO A 201 -43.05 8.20 1.15
N PRO A 202 -41.86 7.75 1.63
CA PRO A 202 -40.60 8.33 1.22
C PRO A 202 -40.44 8.17 -0.29
N GLN A 203 -40.25 9.30 -0.96
CA GLN A 203 -39.88 9.32 -2.36
C GLN A 203 -38.48 8.72 -2.48
N PRO A 204 -38.25 7.73 -3.38
CA PRO A 204 -36.97 7.03 -3.46
C PRO A 204 -35.83 8.01 -3.72
N GLN A 205 -34.94 8.15 -2.74
CA GLN A 205 -33.68 8.87 -2.88
C GLN A 205 -32.71 7.94 -3.61
N PRO A 206 -32.19 8.28 -4.81
CA PRO A 206 -31.28 7.39 -5.53
C PRO A 206 -29.92 7.32 -4.82
N GLN A 207 -29.71 6.25 -4.06
CA GLN A 207 -28.39 5.81 -3.60
C GLN A 207 -27.54 5.42 -4.82
N SER A 208 -26.73 6.36 -5.31
CA SER A 208 -25.80 6.11 -6.43
C SER A 208 -24.39 5.89 -5.89
N ARG A 209 -24.08 4.68 -5.44
CA ARG A 209 -22.66 4.31 -5.23
C ARG A 209 -22.25 2.85 -5.49
N SER A 210 -23.19 1.92 -5.67
CA SER A 210 -22.76 0.51 -5.77
C SER A 210 -23.58 -0.38 -6.70
N ALA A 211 -24.71 0.10 -7.25
CA ALA A 211 -25.60 -0.71 -8.09
C ALA A 211 -25.50 -0.41 -9.61
N GLN A 212 -24.72 0.60 -10.02
CA GLN A 212 -24.76 1.15 -11.39
C GLN A 212 -23.70 0.58 -12.35
N SER A 213 -22.75 -0.22 -11.87
CA SER A 213 -21.66 -0.84 -12.66
C SER A 213 -22.00 -2.24 -13.19
N THR A 214 -22.93 -2.97 -12.56
CA THR A 214 -23.26 -4.37 -12.90
C THR A 214 -24.04 -4.54 -14.20
N SER A 215 -24.84 -3.55 -14.62
CA SER A 215 -25.61 -3.61 -15.87
C SER A 215 -24.76 -3.35 -17.12
N LEU A 216 -23.79 -2.44 -17.06
CA LEU A 216 -22.92 -2.11 -18.21
C LEU A 216 -21.94 -3.24 -18.59
N ALA A 217 -21.56 -4.08 -17.63
CA ALA A 217 -20.64 -5.20 -17.85
C ALA A 217 -21.33 -6.45 -18.42
N THR A 218 -22.65 -6.59 -18.22
CA THR A 218 -23.40 -7.83 -18.52
C THR A 218 -24.39 -7.66 -19.68
N ALA A 219 -24.59 -6.44 -20.18
CA ALA A 219 -25.49 -6.16 -21.30
C ALA A 219 -24.87 -6.58 -22.66
N PRO A 220 -25.66 -7.15 -23.59
CA PRO A 220 -25.22 -7.38 -24.96
C PRO A 220 -24.75 -6.09 -25.62
N ALA A 221 -23.68 -6.12 -26.40
CA ALA A 221 -23.17 -4.93 -27.08
C ALA A 221 -23.94 -4.65 -28.38
N ILE A 222 -24.32 -3.40 -28.62
CA ILE A 222 -24.74 -2.94 -29.94
C ILE A 222 -23.47 -2.78 -30.80
N THR A 223 -23.34 -3.56 -31.87
CA THR A 223 -22.12 -3.60 -32.72
C THR A 223 -22.32 -3.03 -34.13
N ASP A 224 -23.55 -2.65 -34.51
CA ASP A 224 -23.83 -2.07 -35.83
C ASP A 224 -23.17 -0.67 -35.94
N PRO A 225 -22.27 -0.47 -36.93
CA PRO A 225 -21.52 0.79 -37.06
C PRO A 225 -22.43 1.99 -37.36
N SER A 226 -23.51 1.80 -38.13
CA SER A 226 -24.44 2.88 -38.46
C SER A 226 -25.24 3.33 -37.24
N GLN A 227 -25.67 2.36 -36.42
CA GLN A 227 -26.34 2.63 -35.15
C GLN A 227 -25.40 3.28 -34.13
N LEU A 228 -24.15 2.84 -34.05
CA LEU A 228 -23.15 3.43 -33.15
C LEU A 228 -22.86 4.90 -33.49
N VAL A 229 -22.76 5.25 -34.78
CA VAL A 229 -22.57 6.64 -35.21
C VAL A 229 -23.79 7.50 -34.85
N ALA A 230 -25.00 7.02 -35.13
CA ALA A 230 -26.23 7.73 -34.80
C ALA A 230 -26.39 7.93 -33.28
N LEU A 231 -26.09 6.91 -32.48
CA LEU A 231 -26.15 6.97 -31.02
C LEU A 231 -25.05 7.86 -30.43
N ASN A 232 -23.85 7.89 -31.03
CA ASN A 232 -22.78 8.81 -30.62
C ASN A 232 -23.23 10.26 -30.79
N GLN A 233 -23.73 10.61 -31.99
CA GLN A 233 -24.20 11.96 -32.29
C GLN A 233 -25.33 12.38 -31.33
N LYS A 234 -26.31 11.51 -31.13
CA LYS A 234 -27.42 11.75 -30.22
C LYS A 234 -26.97 11.95 -28.77
N LEU A 235 -25.99 11.17 -28.30
CA LEU A 235 -25.43 11.32 -26.96
C LEU A 235 -24.68 12.66 -26.82
N TYR A 236 -23.88 13.04 -27.83
CA TYR A 236 -23.21 14.33 -27.86
C TYR A 236 -24.21 15.50 -27.81
N ASP A 237 -25.26 15.45 -28.63
CA ASP A 237 -26.29 16.49 -28.69
C ASP A 237 -27.10 16.61 -27.38
N GLN A 238 -27.22 15.53 -26.61
CA GLN A 238 -27.84 15.56 -25.28
C GLN A 238 -26.90 16.14 -24.20
N LEU A 239 -25.60 15.82 -24.26
CA LEU A 239 -24.64 16.20 -23.23
C LEU A 239 -24.11 17.62 -23.39
N LYS A 240 -23.85 18.06 -24.63
CA LYS A 240 -23.28 19.39 -24.92
C LYS A 240 -24.08 20.55 -24.31
N PRO A 241 -25.41 20.67 -24.51
CA PRO A 241 -26.19 21.77 -23.91
C PRO A 241 -26.36 21.63 -22.39
N ALA A 242 -26.25 20.41 -21.86
CA ALA A 242 -26.40 20.14 -20.43
C ALA A 242 -25.09 20.37 -19.64
N TRP A 243 -23.93 20.37 -20.32
CA TRP A 243 -22.64 20.61 -19.70
C TRP A 243 -22.40 22.10 -19.48
N LYS A 244 -22.21 22.48 -18.21
CA LYS A 244 -21.82 23.83 -17.81
C LYS A 244 -20.39 23.77 -17.27
N PRO A 245 -19.39 24.16 -18.07
CA PRO A 245 -18.01 24.02 -17.64
C PRO A 245 -17.72 24.88 -16.41
N GLN A 246 -16.92 24.33 -15.49
CA GLN A 246 -16.41 25.06 -14.35
C GLN A 246 -14.92 25.35 -14.56
N PRO A 247 -14.43 26.55 -14.18
CA PRO A 247 -13.02 26.88 -14.30
C PRO A 247 -12.17 25.93 -13.44
N GLY A 248 -11.15 25.31 -14.03
CA GLY A 248 -10.21 24.44 -13.33
C GLY A 248 -10.61 22.97 -13.19
N VAL A 249 -11.60 22.49 -13.95
CA VAL A 249 -11.97 21.07 -13.96
C VAL A 249 -10.92 20.26 -14.73
N LYS A 250 -10.41 19.21 -14.10
CA LYS A 250 -9.62 18.17 -14.79
C LYS A 250 -10.57 17.32 -15.63
N ASP A 251 -10.12 16.81 -16.78
CA ASP A 251 -10.93 15.97 -17.66
C ASP A 251 -11.65 14.84 -16.90
N LEU A 252 -12.99 14.88 -16.89
CA LEU A 252 -13.82 13.88 -16.22
C LEU A 252 -14.20 12.80 -17.23
N VAL A 253 -13.62 11.61 -17.08
CA VAL A 253 -13.78 10.51 -18.05
C VAL A 253 -14.81 9.50 -17.53
N TYR A 254 -15.82 9.21 -18.33
CA TYR A 254 -16.86 8.22 -18.05
C TYR A 254 -17.00 7.20 -19.16
N ARG A 255 -17.39 5.99 -18.79
CA ARG A 255 -17.96 4.98 -19.68
C ARG A 255 -19.47 5.03 -19.55
N VAL A 256 -20.17 5.31 -20.63
CA VAL A 256 -21.62 5.53 -20.66
C VAL A 256 -22.30 4.46 -21.52
N GLY A 257 -23.32 3.81 -20.97
CA GLY A 257 -24.14 2.81 -21.66
C GLY A 257 -25.44 3.42 -22.16
N VAL A 258 -25.66 3.35 -23.46
CA VAL A 258 -26.82 3.93 -24.16
C VAL A 258 -27.59 2.83 -24.89
N ALA A 259 -28.90 2.79 -24.71
CA ALA A 259 -29.77 1.85 -25.41
C ALA A 259 -30.01 2.26 -26.87
N ALA A 260 -30.61 1.38 -27.68
CA ALA A 260 -30.94 1.67 -29.07
C ALA A 260 -31.90 2.88 -29.24
N ASP A 261 -32.70 3.20 -28.21
CA ASP A 261 -33.57 4.38 -28.20
C ASP A 261 -32.81 5.70 -27.92
N GLY A 262 -31.51 5.64 -27.62
CA GLY A 262 -30.67 6.78 -27.30
C GLY A 262 -30.79 7.31 -25.88
N LYS A 263 -31.38 6.53 -24.95
CA LYS A 263 -31.40 6.87 -23.52
C LYS A 263 -30.18 6.30 -22.80
N ILE A 264 -29.66 7.07 -21.84
CA ILE A 264 -28.57 6.65 -20.97
C ILE A 264 -29.14 5.68 -19.92
N LYS A 265 -28.68 4.43 -19.95
CA LYS A 265 -29.10 3.36 -19.02
C LYS A 265 -28.14 3.18 -17.85
N GLY A 266 -26.92 3.70 -17.97
CA GLY A 266 -25.95 3.72 -16.88
C GLY A 266 -24.65 4.40 -17.28
N TYR A 267 -23.83 4.75 -16.29
CA TYR A 267 -22.49 5.27 -16.49
C TYR A 267 -21.55 4.85 -15.35
N VAL A 268 -20.25 4.80 -15.63
CA VAL A 268 -19.20 4.49 -14.66
C VAL A 268 -18.05 5.48 -14.85
N ALA A 269 -17.53 6.02 -13.74
CA ALA A 269 -16.33 6.86 -13.77
C ALA A 269 -15.09 6.04 -14.10
N VAL A 270 -14.26 6.54 -15.01
CA VAL A 270 -13.03 5.87 -15.46
C VAL A 270 -11.79 6.41 -14.73
N ASN A 271 -11.82 7.66 -14.28
CA ASN A 271 -10.74 8.27 -13.50
C ASN A 271 -11.23 8.84 -12.17
N ASP A 272 -10.30 9.10 -11.25
CA ASP A 272 -10.60 9.57 -9.88
C ASP A 272 -11.32 10.93 -9.87
N ALA A 273 -10.96 11.83 -10.78
CA ALA A 273 -11.62 13.13 -10.93
C ALA A 273 -13.11 12.95 -11.27
N ALA A 274 -13.44 12.09 -12.23
CA ALA A 274 -14.82 11.75 -12.56
C ALA A 274 -15.57 11.12 -11.39
N ASN A 275 -14.90 10.32 -10.57
CA ASN A 275 -15.53 9.71 -9.40
C ASN A 275 -15.84 10.76 -8.33
N ALA A 276 -14.89 11.65 -8.04
CA ALA A 276 -15.05 12.71 -7.05
C ALA A 276 -16.11 13.75 -7.46
N GLN A 277 -16.25 14.02 -8.76
CA GLN A 277 -17.07 15.10 -9.30
C GLN A 277 -18.32 14.61 -10.05
N ALA A 278 -18.75 13.34 -9.84
CA ALA A 278 -19.88 12.75 -10.55
C ALA A 278 -21.17 13.57 -10.51
N GLN A 279 -21.46 14.20 -9.36
CA GLN A 279 -22.64 15.05 -9.17
C GLN A 279 -22.60 16.38 -9.93
N GLN A 280 -21.42 16.79 -10.41
CA GLN A 280 -21.24 18.03 -11.18
C GLN A 280 -21.48 17.82 -12.69
N THR A 281 -21.59 16.57 -13.14
CA THR A 281 -21.89 16.25 -14.54
C THR A 281 -23.39 16.19 -14.79
N PRO A 282 -23.87 16.31 -16.04
CA PRO A 282 -25.27 16.11 -16.39
C PRO A 282 -25.68 14.64 -16.42
N LEU A 283 -24.75 13.69 -16.27
CA LEU A 283 -25.05 12.25 -16.33
C LEU A 283 -26.08 11.78 -15.30
N PRO A 284 -26.05 12.19 -14.01
CA PRO A 284 -27.03 11.74 -13.03
C PRO A 284 -28.47 12.14 -13.35
N SER A 285 -28.67 13.31 -13.98
CA SER A 285 -30.00 13.81 -14.34
C SER A 285 -30.54 13.21 -15.65
N LEU A 286 -29.64 12.78 -16.53
CA LEU A 286 -29.96 12.16 -17.82
C LEU A 286 -30.12 10.64 -17.76
N LEU A 287 -29.87 10.02 -16.59
CA LEU A 287 -30.16 8.61 -16.37
C LEU A 287 -31.65 8.32 -16.53
N ALA A 288 -31.97 7.35 -17.38
CA ALA A 288 -33.32 6.83 -17.47
C ALA A 288 -33.75 6.23 -16.13
N LYS A 289 -34.87 6.70 -15.59
CA LYS A 289 -35.46 6.15 -14.37
C LYS A 289 -35.79 4.67 -14.61
N PRO A 290 -35.49 3.75 -13.66
CA PRO A 290 -35.84 2.35 -13.80
C PRO A 290 -37.36 2.24 -13.94
N THR A 291 -37.82 1.78 -15.10
CA THR A 291 -39.24 1.50 -15.31
C THR A 291 -39.53 0.18 -14.60
N THR A 292 -40.36 0.21 -13.56
CA THR A 292 -40.83 -0.98 -12.84
C THR A 292 -41.76 -1.79 -13.74
N THR A 293 -41.19 -2.52 -14.70
CA THR A 293 -41.89 -3.54 -15.48
C THR A 293 -40.91 -4.66 -15.81
N SER A 294 -41.15 -5.80 -15.15
CA SER A 294 -40.97 -7.15 -15.65
C SER A 294 -39.59 -7.55 -16.19
N LYS A 295 -38.90 -8.38 -15.41
CA LYS A 295 -38.07 -9.55 -15.81
C LYS A 295 -37.95 -9.75 -17.33
N THR A 296 -37.11 -8.95 -17.99
CA THR A 296 -36.81 -9.06 -19.42
C THR A 296 -35.30 -9.16 -19.58
N ALA A 297 -34.87 -9.92 -20.59
CA ALA A 297 -33.47 -10.10 -20.96
C ALA A 297 -32.69 -8.76 -20.97
N PRO A 298 -31.38 -8.77 -20.64
CA PRO A 298 -30.59 -7.54 -20.61
C PRO A 298 -30.64 -6.83 -21.96
N GLU A 299 -31.17 -5.61 -21.97
CA GLU A 299 -31.29 -4.76 -23.16
C GLU A 299 -29.89 -4.50 -23.76
N PRO A 300 -29.70 -4.60 -25.08
CA PRO A 300 -28.41 -4.34 -25.69
C PRO A 300 -28.02 -2.86 -25.53
N LEU A 301 -26.78 -2.61 -25.12
CA LEU A 301 -26.23 -1.27 -24.88
C LEU A 301 -25.05 -0.98 -25.82
N ALA A 302 -25.09 0.16 -26.49
CA ALA A 302 -23.92 0.80 -27.06
C ALA A 302 -23.12 1.48 -25.95
N GLN A 303 -21.80 1.42 -26.03
CA GLN A 303 -20.94 1.95 -24.98
C GLN A 303 -20.02 3.02 -25.52
N PHE A 304 -19.97 4.15 -24.83
CA PHE A 304 -19.21 5.32 -25.24
C PHE A 304 -18.26 5.78 -24.15
N ARG A 305 -17.09 6.25 -24.55
CA ARG A 305 -16.19 7.04 -23.71
C ARG A 305 -16.62 8.50 -23.82
N VAL A 306 -17.01 9.09 -22.70
CA VAL A 306 -17.40 10.50 -22.59
C VAL A 306 -16.35 11.23 -21.75
N VAL A 307 -15.86 12.36 -22.26
CA VAL A 307 -14.93 13.24 -21.54
C VAL A 307 -15.56 14.61 -21.38
N PHE A 308 -15.79 15.04 -20.15
CA PHE A 308 -16.17 16.42 -19.85
C PHE A 308 -14.91 17.23 -19.58
N ALA A 309 -14.59 18.15 -20.48
CA ALA A 309 -13.44 19.05 -20.39
C ALA A 309 -13.90 20.50 -20.15
N ASN A 310 -12.93 21.39 -19.93
CA ASN A 310 -13.19 22.78 -19.57
C ASN A 310 -14.04 23.57 -20.58
N ASN A 311 -14.07 23.22 -21.87
CA ASN A 311 -14.86 23.96 -22.87
C ASN A 311 -15.66 23.05 -23.82
N ASP A 312 -15.55 21.72 -23.68
CA ASP A 312 -16.15 20.79 -24.63
C ASP A 312 -16.49 19.45 -23.97
N VAL A 313 -17.38 18.70 -24.62
CA VAL A 313 -17.73 17.32 -24.25
C VAL A 313 -17.32 16.43 -25.39
N GLN A 314 -16.42 15.48 -25.18
CA GLN A 314 -16.02 14.55 -26.25
C GLN A 314 -16.72 13.22 -26.07
N VAL A 315 -17.33 12.69 -27.14
CA VAL A 315 -18.00 11.40 -27.16
C VAL A 315 -17.35 10.50 -28.21
N GLN A 316 -16.83 9.35 -27.80
CA GLN A 316 -16.17 8.39 -28.68
C GLN A 316 -16.69 6.98 -28.42
N PRO A 317 -16.72 6.08 -29.43
CA PRO A 317 -17.00 4.67 -29.18
C PRO A 317 -16.05 4.09 -28.12
N TRP A 318 -16.57 3.26 -27.22
CA TRP A 318 -15.74 2.64 -26.20
C TRP A 318 -14.83 1.58 -26.83
N SER A 319 -13.54 1.90 -26.96
CA SER A 319 -12.51 0.91 -27.27
C SER A 319 -11.96 0.33 -25.96
N ALA A 320 -12.30 -0.92 -25.66
CA ALA A 320 -11.51 -1.67 -24.69
C ALA A 320 -10.14 -1.89 -25.34
N LYS A 321 -9.08 -1.22 -24.85
CA LYS A 321 -7.72 -1.57 -25.28
C LYS A 321 -7.52 -3.05 -24.96
N LYS A 322 -7.25 -3.85 -26.00
CA LYS A 322 -6.72 -5.21 -25.87
C LYS A 322 -5.30 -5.15 -25.33
#